data_AF-A0A0V0RCS4-F1
#
_entry.id   AF-A0A0V0RCS4-F1
#
_cell.length_a   1.000
_cell.length_b   1.000
_cell.length_c   1.000
_cell.angle_alpha   90.00
_cell.angle_beta   90.00
_cell.angle_gamma   90.00
#
_symmetry.space_group_name_H-M   'P 1'
#
loop_
_entity.id
_entity.type
_entity.pdbx_description
1 polymer ?
#
loop_
_entity_poly.entity_id
_entity_poly.type
_entity_poly.pdbx_seq_one_letter_code
_entity_poly.pdbx_strand_id
1 'polypeptide(L)' 'MKKRRSENADDTKQIADGTKQIEDHTKQIEDDTKQIEDHTKQNKRRQSSWDP' A
#
# COMPACT_ATOMS: atom_id res chain seq x y z
N MET A 1 -25.82 -30.54 -5.14
CA MET A 1 -24.34 -30.58 -5.33
C MET A 1 -23.79 -29.43 -6.19
N LYS A 2 -24.52 -28.91 -7.19
CA LYS A 2 -24.07 -27.79 -8.05
C LYS A 2 -23.88 -26.45 -7.31
N LYS A 3 -24.80 -26.10 -6.38
CA LYS A 3 -24.77 -24.82 -5.64
C LYS A 3 -23.49 -24.59 -4.80
N ARG A 4 -22.98 -25.65 -4.15
CA ARG A 4 -21.74 -25.58 -3.36
C ARG A 4 -20.48 -25.37 -4.21
N ARG A 5 -20.46 -25.82 -5.48
CA ARG A 5 -19.30 -25.61 -6.36
C ARG A 5 -19.26 -24.18 -6.90
N SER A 6 -20.42 -23.56 -7.14
CA SER A 6 -20.48 -22.16 -7.55
C SER A 6 -20.09 -21.21 -6.42
N GLU A 7 -20.59 -21.45 -5.19
CA GLU A 7 -20.20 -20.68 -4.00
C GLU A 7 -18.68 -20.71 -3.77
N ASN A 8 -18.07 -21.91 -3.76
CA ASN A 8 -16.62 -22.04 -3.62
C ASN A 8 -15.82 -21.32 -4.73
N ALA A 9 -16.35 -21.27 -5.96
CA ALA A 9 -15.69 -20.58 -7.07
C ALA A 9 -15.77 -19.06 -6.90
N ASP A 10 -16.88 -18.54 -6.38
CA ASP A 10 -17.04 -17.11 -6.11
C ASP A 10 -16.20 -16.68 -4.90
N ASP A 11 -16.14 -17.49 -3.84
CA ASP A 11 -15.26 -17.26 -2.69
C ASP A 11 -13.78 -17.19 -3.12
N THR A 12 -13.37 -18.09 -4.02
CA THR A 12 -11.99 -18.11 -4.55
C THR A 12 -11.67 -16.82 -5.31
N LYS A 13 -12.62 -16.30 -6.11
CA LYS A 13 -12.45 -15.02 -6.82
C LYS A 13 -12.34 -13.85 -5.85
N GLN A 14 -13.19 -13.80 -4.83
CA GLN A 14 -13.16 -12.76 -3.81
C GLN A 14 -11.83 -12.73 -3.05
N ILE A 15 -11.29 -13.91 -2.70
CA ILE A 15 -9.96 -14.01 -2.07
C ILE A 15 -8.87 -13.51 -3.02
N ALA A 16 -8.92 -13.90 -4.30
CA ALA A 16 -7.93 -13.46 -5.28
C ALA A 16 -7.94 -11.94 -5.48
N ASP A 17 -9.12 -11.32 -5.57
CA ASP A 17 -9.24 -9.88 -5.74
C ASP A 17 -8.85 -9.12 -4.46
N GLY A 18 -9.22 -9.63 -3.29
CA GLY A 18 -8.75 -9.09 -2.00
C GLY A 18 -7.22 -9.15 -1.86
N THR A 19 -6.59 -10.23 -2.34
CA THR A 19 -5.12 -10.37 -2.34
C THR A 19 -4.46 -9.30 -3.21
N LYS A 20 -5.00 -9.02 -4.40
CA LYS A 20 -4.49 -7.94 -5.28
C LYS A 20 -4.63 -6.57 -4.64
N GLN A 21 -5.76 -6.28 -4.00
CA GLN A 21 -5.96 -5.00 -3.31
C GLN A 21 -4.96 -4.81 -2.16
N ILE A 22 -4.64 -5.87 -1.41
CA ILE A 22 -3.61 -5.82 -0.36
C ILE A 22 -2.23 -5.53 -0.96
N GLU A 23 -1.89 -6.14 -2.10
CA GLU A 23 -0.62 -5.88 -2.79
C GLU A 23 -0.52 -4.42 -3.26
N ASP A 24 -1.58 -3.89 -3.85
CA ASP A 24 -1.63 -2.51 -4.33
C ASP A 24 -1.51 -1.50 -3.16
N HIS A 25 -2.23 -1.72 -2.06
CA HIS A 25 -2.08 -0.89 -0.87
C HIS A 25 -0.68 -0.99 -0.25
N THR A 26 -0.04 -2.17 -0.31
CA THR A 26 1.34 -2.33 0.17
C THR A 26 2.32 -1.48 -0.64
N LYS A 27 2.17 -1.46 -1.97
CA LYS A 27 2.96 -0.58 -2.86
C LYS A 27 2.73 0.89 -2.56
N GLN A 28 1.49 1.28 -2.30
CA GLN A 28 1.15 2.67 -1.95
C GLN A 28 1.81 3.10 -0.62
N ILE A 29 1.75 2.24 0.41
CA ILE A 29 2.41 2.49 1.70
C ILE A 29 3.93 2.64 1.54
N GLU A 30 4.55 1.83 0.67
CA GLU A 30 5.99 1.93 0.38
C GLU A 30 6.34 3.28 -0.27
N ASP A 31 5.53 3.73 -1.23
CA ASP A 31 5.74 5.03 -1.89
C ASP A 31 5.55 6.21 -0.91
N ASP A 32 4.47 6.20 -0.13
CA ASP A 32 4.21 7.22 0.89
C ASP A 32 5.34 7.29 1.92
N THR A 33 5.90 6.13 2.30
CA THR A 33 7.06 6.07 3.22
C THR A 33 8.28 6.77 2.62
N LYS A 34 8.57 6.55 1.33
CA LYS A 34 9.68 7.23 0.64
C LYS A 34 9.46 8.74 0.57
N GLN A 35 8.24 9.18 0.26
CA GLN A 35 7.90 10.60 0.22
C GLN A 35 8.10 11.27 1.59
N ILE A 36 7.67 10.62 2.69
CA ILE A 36 7.87 11.12 4.05
C ILE A 36 9.37 11.23 4.39
N GLU A 37 10.17 10.24 3.99
CA GLU A 37 11.62 10.25 4.22
C GLU A 37 12.28 11.44 3.49
N ASP A 38 11.91 11.66 2.23
CA ASP A 38 12.44 12.76 1.42
C ASP A 38 12.03 14.12 1.97
N HIS A 39 10.76 14.28 2.37
CA HIS A 39 10.27 15.50 3.02
C HIS A 39 11.02 15.75 4.34
N THR A 40 11.28 14.71 5.13
CA THR A 40 12.04 14.81 6.38
C THR A 40 13.48 15.27 6.12
N LYS A 41 14.15 14.70 5.10
CA LYS A 41 15.50 15.12 4.69
C LYS A 41 15.51 16.58 4.24
N GLN A 42 14.53 16.99 3.43
CA GLN A 42 14.43 18.37 2.95
C GLN A 42 14.21 19.35 4.11
N ASN A 43 13.32 19.01 5.04
CA ASN A 43 13.04 19.85 6.21
C ASN A 43 14.29 20.07 7.06
N LYS A 44 15.04 19.00 7.37
CA LYS A 44 16.32 19.09 8.09
C LYS A 44 17.33 20.00 7.39
N ARG A 45 17.50 19.87 6.07
CA ARG A 45 18.41 20.74 5.29
C ARG A 45 17.99 22.22 5.37
N ARG A 46 16.69 22.50 5.30
CA ARG A 46 16.17 23.87 5.41
C ARG A 46 16.38 24.44 6.80
N GLN A 47 16.21 23.63 7.84
CA GLN A 47 16.47 24.04 9.21
C GLN A 47 17.96 24.35 9.43
N SER A 48 18.87 23.51 8.95
CA SER A 48 20.32 23.75 9.04
C SER A 48 20.79 24.98 8.25
N SER A 49 20.07 25.37 7.19
CA SER A 49 20.36 26.60 6.43
C SER A 49 19.89 27.87 7.14
N TRP A 50 19.07 27.74 8.17
CA TRP A 50 18.52 28.85 8.96
C TRP A 50 19.21 29.01 10.33
N ASP A 51 20.11 28.09 10.70
CA ASP A 51 21.05 28.32 11.80
C ASP A 51 22.12 29.34 11.34
N PRO A 52 22.26 30.51 12.00
CA PRO A 52 23.22 31.57 11.64
C PRO A 52 24.69 31.15 11.69
#